data_AF-A0A1S4FJM2-F1
#
_entry.id   AF-A0A1S4FJM2-F1
#
_cell.length_a   1.000
_cell.length_b   1.000
_cell.length_c   1.000
_cell.angle_alpha   90.00
_cell.angle_beta   90.00
_cell.angle_gamma   90.00
#
_symmetry.space_group_name_H-M   'P 1'
#
loop_
_entity.id
_entity.type
_entity.pdbx_description
1 polymer ?
#
loop_
_entity_poly.entity_id
_entity_poly.type
_entity_poly.pdbx_seq_one_letter_code
_entity_poly.pdbx_strand_id
1 'polypeptide(L)'
;MADQFKQEVLAEHNRIRVQHSAKPLVLDESMCLYAQSWANQLASRNTLQHRTENEYGENLYVQFGRTQCSGEDAVQSWYKELKDYTLVNRIRA
;
A
#
# COMPACT_ATOMS: atom_id res chain seq x y z
N MET A 1 -0.67 -6.34 -17.26
CA MET A 1 -0.48 -6.88 -15.88
C MET A 1 -0.17 -5.79 -14.88
N ALA A 2 0.82 -4.90 -15.11
CA ALA A 2 1.08 -3.76 -14.21
C ALA A 2 -0.14 -2.84 -14.02
N ASP A 3 -0.89 -2.56 -15.08
CA ASP A 3 -2.06 -1.68 -14.97
C ASP A 3 -3.21 -2.31 -14.19
N GLN A 4 -3.44 -3.62 -14.33
CA GLN A 4 -4.45 -4.34 -13.56
C GLN A 4 -4.13 -4.27 -12.05
N PHE A 5 -2.87 -4.53 -11.68
CA PHE A 5 -2.43 -4.45 -10.29
C PHE A 5 -2.64 -3.05 -9.68
N LYS A 6 -2.26 -1.97 -10.40
CA LYS A 6 -2.48 -0.58 -9.95
C LYS A 6 -3.96 -0.28 -9.73
N GLN A 7 -4.82 -0.75 -10.63
CA GLN A 7 -6.27 -0.53 -10.53
C GLN A 7 -6.88 -1.30 -9.35
N GLU A 8 -6.45 -2.54 -9.11
CA GLU A 8 -6.87 -3.33 -7.93
C GLU A 8 -6.46 -2.63 -6.63
N VAL A 9 -5.20 -2.15 -6.55
CA VAL A 9 -4.72 -1.38 -5.40
C VAL A 9 -5.59 -0.14 -5.19
N LEU A 10 -5.84 0.65 -6.24
CA LEU A 10 -6.64 1.87 -6.14
C LEU A 10 -8.09 1.57 -5.70
N ALA A 11 -8.72 0.57 -6.34
CA ALA A 11 -10.08 0.17 -6.07
C ALA A 11 -10.25 -0.26 -4.61
N GLU A 12 -9.32 -1.08 -4.11
CA GLU A 12 -9.41 -1.59 -2.74
C GLU A 12 -9.16 -0.51 -1.69
N HIS A 13 -8.20 0.38 -1.92
CA HIS A 13 -8.02 1.56 -1.06
C HIS A 13 -9.30 2.39 -0.99
N ASN A 14 -9.92 2.68 -2.14
CA ASN A 14 -11.13 3.50 -2.18
C ASN A 14 -12.34 2.81 -1.55
N ARG A 15 -12.46 1.49 -1.70
CA ARG A 15 -13.47 0.66 -1.02
C ARG A 15 -13.35 0.71 0.50
N ILE A 16 -12.12 0.74 1.03
CA ILE A 16 -11.87 0.87 2.46
C ILE A 16 -12.08 2.32 2.94
N ARG A 17 -11.55 3.31 2.21
CA ARG A 17 -11.62 4.73 2.60
C ARG A 17 -13.05 5.24 2.74
N VAL A 18 -13.97 4.80 1.87
CA VAL A 18 -15.38 5.18 1.97
C VAL A 18 -16.04 4.68 3.26
N GLN A 19 -15.62 3.51 3.78
CA GLN A 19 -16.13 2.97 5.06
C GLN A 19 -15.72 3.86 6.24
N HIS A 20 -14.62 4.60 6.11
CA HIS A 20 -14.11 5.57 7.09
C HIS A 20 -14.45 7.01 6.73
N SER A 21 -15.41 7.23 5.82
CA SER A 21 -15.83 8.57 5.37
C SER A 21 -14.70 9.44 4.79
N ALA A 22 -13.63 8.82 4.28
CA ALA A 22 -12.50 9.53 3.68
C ALA A 22 -12.70 9.72 2.16
N LYS A 23 -12.18 10.83 1.62
CA LYS A 23 -12.24 11.13 0.17
C LYS A 23 -11.50 10.06 -0.66
N PRO A 24 -11.97 9.71 -1.87
CA PRO A 24 -11.28 8.74 -2.72
C PRO A 24 -9.90 9.29 -3.16
N LEU A 25 -8.98 8.36 -3.39
CA LEU A 25 -7.69 8.61 -4.01
C LEU A 25 -7.78 8.47 -5.53
N VAL A 26 -6.77 9.01 -6.21
CA VAL A 26 -6.50 8.82 -7.64
C VAL A 26 -5.06 8.33 -7.80
N LEU A 27 -4.80 7.58 -8.86
CA LEU A 27 -3.42 7.19 -9.18
C LEU A 27 -2.65 8.40 -9.69
N ASP A 28 -1.39 8.49 -9.27
CA ASP A 28 -0.40 9.37 -9.85
C ASP A 28 0.66 8.51 -10.53
N GLU A 29 0.89 8.78 -11.82
CA GLU A 29 1.79 7.98 -12.64
C GLU A 29 3.25 8.12 -12.20
N SER A 30 3.66 9.31 -11.75
CA SER A 30 5.01 9.55 -11.24
C SER A 30 5.26 8.78 -9.94
N MET A 31 4.29 8.77 -9.02
CA MET A 31 4.37 7.97 -7.79
C MET A 31 4.38 6.47 -8.09
N CYS A 32 3.63 6.02 -9.11
CA CYS A 32 3.63 4.62 -9.53
C CYS A 32 5.01 4.19 -10.05
N LEU A 33 5.66 5.02 -10.87
CA LEU A 33 7.01 4.76 -11.37
C LEU A 33 8.04 4.78 -10.24
N TYR A 34 7.90 5.72 -9.30
CA TYR A 34 8.75 5.83 -8.11
C TYR A 34 8.67 4.59 -7.21
N ALA A 35 7.45 4.11 -6.94
CA ALA A 35 7.19 2.90 -6.18
C ALA A 35 7.70 1.64 -6.90
N GLN A 36 7.47 1.51 -8.20
CA GLN A 36 7.96 0.36 -8.99
C GLN A 36 9.48 0.28 -8.98
N SER A 37 10.17 1.42 -9.11
CA SER A 37 11.64 1.48 -9.04
C SER A 37 12.15 0.99 -7.68
N TRP A 38 11.48 1.36 -6.58
CA TRP A 38 11.86 0.87 -5.26
C TRP A 38 11.59 -0.62 -5.09
N ALA A 39 10.41 -1.09 -5.49
CA ALA A 39 10.05 -2.51 -5.43
C ALA A 39 11.06 -3.39 -6.18
N ASN A 40 11.53 -2.94 -7.36
CA ASN A 40 12.57 -3.64 -8.12
C ASN A 40 13.90 -3.71 -7.37
N GLN A 41 14.31 -2.63 -6.70
CA GLN A 41 15.53 -2.62 -5.87
C GLN A 41 15.40 -3.57 -4.66
N LEU A 42 14.27 -3.53 -3.95
CA LEU A 42 14.00 -4.41 -2.82
C LEU A 42 14.02 -5.89 -3.24
N ALA A 43 13.37 -6.22 -4.36
CA ALA A 43 13.38 -7.56 -4.93
C ALA A 43 14.80 -8.03 -5.29
N SER A 44 15.62 -7.16 -5.90
CA SER A 44 17.01 -7.50 -6.27
C SER A 44 17.92 -7.78 -5.07
N ARG A 45 17.63 -7.18 -3.91
CA ARG A 45 18.41 -7.33 -2.67
C ARG A 45 17.82 -8.37 -1.73
N ASN A 46 16.61 -8.86 -2.03
CA ASN A 46 15.81 -9.70 -1.14
C ASN A 46 15.63 -9.07 0.26
N THR A 47 15.30 -7.79 0.30
CA THR A 47 15.11 -7.01 1.54
C THR A 47 13.75 -6.34 1.56
N LEU A 48 13.15 -6.19 2.75
CA LEU A 48 11.95 -5.37 2.96
C LEU A 48 12.33 -4.19 3.86
N GLN A 49 12.62 -3.05 3.25
CA GLN A 49 13.01 -1.85 3.98
C GLN A 49 12.41 -0.60 3.34
N HIS A 50 12.04 0.35 4.19
CA HIS A 50 11.59 1.64 3.71
C HIS A 50 12.69 2.38 2.97
N ARG A 51 12.27 3.19 1.99
CA ARG A 51 13.18 4.09 1.30
C ARG A 51 13.71 5.16 2.26
N THR A 52 15.02 5.39 2.25
CA THR A 52 15.65 6.53 2.93
C THR A 52 15.37 7.82 2.18
N GLU A 53 15.10 8.92 2.89
CA GLU A 53 14.78 10.23 2.28
C GLU A 53 13.55 10.15 1.35
N ASN A 54 12.50 9.52 1.83
CA ASN A 54 11.30 9.32 1.04
C ASN A 54 10.51 10.62 0.87
N GLU A 55 10.18 10.95 -0.38
CA GLU A 55 9.38 12.12 -0.73
C GLU A 55 7.89 11.91 -0.39
N TYR A 56 7.44 10.65 -0.35
CA TYR A 56 6.04 10.28 -0.13
C TYR A 56 5.86 9.40 1.12
N GLY A 57 4.62 9.26 1.58
CA GLY A 57 4.25 8.17 2.48
C GLY A 57 4.38 6.82 1.78
N GLU A 58 4.77 5.78 2.52
CA GLU A 58 5.07 4.47 1.94
C GLU A 58 4.56 3.33 2.80
N ASN A 59 3.91 2.36 2.14
CA ASN A 59 3.62 1.05 2.70
C ASN A 59 4.35 0.00 1.86
N LEU A 60 4.82 -1.07 2.51
CA LEU A 60 5.50 -2.18 1.86
C LEU A 60 4.79 -3.50 2.16
N TYR A 61 4.75 -4.38 1.17
CA TYR A 61 4.19 -5.72 1.31
C TYR A 61 5.08 -6.69 0.52
N VAL A 62 5.33 -7.87 1.11
CA VAL A 62 6.02 -8.97 0.47
C VAL A 62 5.34 -10.27 0.88
N GLN A 63 5.34 -11.23 -0.03
CA GLN A 63 4.75 -12.53 0.17
C GLN A 63 5.74 -13.61 -0.26
N PHE A 64 5.82 -14.68 0.53
CA PHE A 64 6.65 -15.84 0.25
C PHE A 64 5.77 -17.06 -0.05
N GLY A 65 6.26 -18.00 -0.86
CA GLY A 65 5.60 -19.29 -1.11
C GLY A 65 4.42 -19.27 -2.09
N ARG A 66 4.09 -18.12 -2.68
CA ARG A 66 3.11 -17.99 -3.78
C ARG A 66 3.66 -17.04 -4.83
N THR A 67 3.42 -17.37 -6.10
CA THR A 67 3.90 -16.58 -7.25
C THR A 67 2.92 -15.51 -7.72
N GLN A 68 1.65 -15.61 -7.32
CA GLN A 68 0.62 -14.62 -7.63
C GLN A 68 0.31 -13.80 -6.38
N CYS A 69 0.36 -12.47 -6.54
CA CYS A 69 -0.03 -11.47 -5.56
C CYS A 69 -0.92 -10.45 -6.27
N SER A 70 -2.15 -10.31 -5.82
CA SER A 70 -3.06 -9.27 -6.33
C SER A 70 -2.79 -7.93 -5.65
N GLY A 71 -3.31 -6.84 -6.22
CA GLY A 71 -3.31 -5.55 -5.54
C GLY A 71 -4.12 -5.57 -4.26
N GLU A 72 -5.23 -6.31 -4.25
CA GLU A 72 -6.13 -6.47 -3.11
C GLU A 72 -5.42 -7.12 -1.91
N ASP A 73 -4.62 -8.17 -2.14
CA ASP A 73 -3.88 -8.88 -1.08
C ASP A 73 -3.00 -7.93 -0.26
N ALA A 74 -2.26 -7.04 -0.94
CA ALA A 74 -1.38 -6.07 -0.30
C ALA A 74 -2.18 -5.06 0.55
N VAL A 75 -3.24 -4.48 -0.02
CA VAL A 75 -4.05 -3.47 0.67
C VAL A 75 -4.80 -4.07 1.87
N GLN A 76 -5.34 -5.28 1.71
CA GLN A 76 -5.97 -6.01 2.81
C GLN A 76 -4.99 -6.36 3.92
N SER A 77 -3.75 -6.70 3.59
CA SER A 77 -2.71 -6.94 4.59
C SER A 77 -2.48 -5.71 5.45
N TRP A 78 -2.32 -4.53 4.84
CA TRP A 78 -2.16 -3.27 5.59
C TRP A 78 -3.41 -2.91 6.39
N TYR A 79 -4.60 -3.06 5.79
CA TYR A 79 -5.83 -2.69 6.48
C TYR A 79 -6.15 -3.56 7.70
N LYS A 80 -5.71 -4.83 7.71
CA LYS A 80 -5.86 -5.72 8.88
C LYS A 80 -5.15 -5.22 10.13
N GLU A 81 -4.18 -4.31 10.01
CA GLU A 81 -3.53 -3.65 11.16
C GLU A 81 -4.53 -2.80 11.97
N LEU A 82 -5.68 -2.43 11.40
CA LEU A 82 -6.76 -1.73 12.11
C LEU A 82 -7.19 -2.46 13.40
N LYS A 83 -7.12 -3.80 13.43
CA LYS A 83 -7.46 -4.59 14.63
C LYS A 83 -6.60 -4.24 15.85
N ASP A 84 -5.38 -3.77 15.61
CA ASP A 84 -4.41 -3.40 16.63
C ASP A 84 -4.46 -1.89 16.95
N TYR A 85 -5.38 -1.16 16.30
CA TYR A 85 -5.54 0.28 16.45
C TYR A 85 -6.73 0.64 17.36
N THR A 86 -6.43 1.18 18.54
CA THR A 86 -7.44 1.66 19.50
C THR A 86 -7.81 3.12 19.25
N LEU A 87 -9.04 3.38 18.83
CA LEU A 87 -9.55 4.74 18.53
C LEU A 87 -9.59 5.67 19.74
N VAL A 88 -9.64 5.13 20.96
CA VAL A 88 -10.00 5.86 22.19
C VAL A 88 -8.92 6.88 22.64
N ASN A 89 -7.73 6.88 22.04
CA ASN A 89 -6.62 7.77 22.42
C ASN A 89 -6.29 8.89 21.42
N ARG A 90 -7.13 9.15 20.41
CA ARG A 90 -6.88 10.20 19.40
C ARG A 90 -7.83 11.40 19.42
N ILE A 91 -8.53 11.62 20.54
CA ILE A 91 -9.00 12.97 20.89
C ILE A 91 -7.84 13.67 21.59
N ARG A 92 -6.90 14.23 20.82
CA ARG A 92 -6.04 15.30 21.32
C ARG A 92 -6.64 16.62 20.84
N ALA A 93 -6.74 17.54 21.80
CA ALA A 93 -7.27 18.90 21.71
C ALA A 93 -6.83 19.69 20.48
#